data_AF-A0A2J6Q8M0-F1
#
_entry.id   AF-A0A2J6Q8M0-F1
#
_cell.length_a   1.000
_cell.length_b   1.000
_cell.length_c   1.000
_cell.angle_alpha   90.00
_cell.angle_beta   90.00
_cell.angle_gamma   90.00
#
_symmetry.space_group_name_H-M   'P 1'
#
loop_
_entity.id
_entity.type
_entity.pdbx_description
1 polymer ?
#
loop_
_entity_poly.entity_id
_entity_poly.type
_entity_poly.pdbx_seq_one_letter_code
_entity_poly.pdbx_strand_id
1 'polypeptide(L)'
;MSTYHGPGTYYIINEATGTAVDLYLGGSAAGTAINGWATGYDNNTHQIWLIADAGRGQVLILNQGTGTFITAPQNLQQNADPTPNTLASVKGNPGAPNDPYKRWLVQPQSNGNIAFRSVAYPSKVLDLDNSGQANGTPIFAWGDHQGSNQRWKLVPYFG
;
A
#
# COMPACT_ATOMS: atom_id res chain seq x y z
N MET A 1 -8.46 17.55 8.35
CA MET A 1 -8.13 16.62 9.46
C MET A 1 -7.58 15.33 8.85
N SER A 2 -6.63 14.65 9.50
CA SER A 2 -6.06 13.37 9.01
C SER A 2 -7.15 12.32 8.83
N THR A 3 -7.10 11.55 7.73
CA THR A 3 -7.95 10.38 7.50
C THR A 3 -7.42 9.14 8.22
N TYR A 4 -6.16 9.18 8.67
CA TYR A 4 -5.58 8.15 9.54
C TYR A 4 -5.80 8.50 11.01
N HIS A 5 -6.41 7.57 11.75
CA HIS A 5 -6.72 7.70 13.18
C HIS A 5 -5.93 6.72 14.06
N GLY A 6 -4.88 6.09 13.51
CA GLY A 6 -4.09 5.06 14.18
C GLY A 6 -4.39 3.65 13.67
N PRO A 7 -3.79 2.62 14.29
CA PRO A 7 -4.02 1.23 13.90
C PRO A 7 -5.51 0.87 13.84
N GLY A 8 -5.89 0.06 12.86
CA GLY A 8 -7.28 -0.26 12.58
C GLY A 8 -7.46 -0.86 11.19
N THR A 9 -8.70 -1.19 10.86
CA THR A 9 -9.06 -1.76 9.55
C THR A 9 -9.61 -0.68 8.63
N TYR A 10 -9.12 -0.63 7.40
CA TYR A 10 -9.42 0.43 6.45
C TYR A 10 -9.58 -0.11 5.03
N TYR A 11 -10.35 0.61 4.22
CA TYR A 11 -10.06 0.71 2.79
C TYR A 11 -8.96 1.75 2.58
N ILE A 12 -8.03 1.45 1.68
CA ILE A 12 -6.93 2.35 1.31
C ILE A 12 -7.21 2.85 -0.11
N ILE A 13 -7.57 4.13 -0.25
CA ILE A 13 -8.10 4.70 -1.49
C ILE A 13 -7.09 5.69 -2.08
N ASN A 14 -6.75 5.53 -3.35
CA ASN A 14 -5.83 6.43 -4.04
C ASN A 14 -6.45 7.82 -4.23
N GLU A 15 -5.68 8.88 -3.96
CA GLU A 15 -6.17 10.26 -4.10
C GLU A 15 -6.43 10.65 -5.55
N ALA A 16 -5.62 10.19 -6.51
CA ALA A 16 -5.74 10.60 -7.91
C ALA A 16 -6.95 9.97 -8.62
N THR A 17 -7.25 8.71 -8.31
CA THR A 17 -8.19 7.91 -9.09
C THR A 17 -9.44 7.49 -8.33
N GLY A 18 -9.40 7.50 -6.99
CA GLY A 18 -10.44 6.91 -6.17
C GLY A 18 -10.46 5.37 -6.20
N THR A 19 -9.48 4.70 -6.81
CA THR A 19 -9.37 3.23 -6.76
C THR A 19 -8.82 2.76 -5.41
N ALA A 20 -9.26 1.60 -4.95
CA ALA A 20 -8.75 0.97 -3.74
C ALA A 20 -7.48 0.16 -4.02
N VAL A 21 -6.63 0.02 -3.00
CA VAL A 21 -5.61 -1.02 -2.95
C VAL A 21 -6.30 -2.38 -2.84
N ASP A 22 -6.01 -3.27 -3.79
CA ASP A 22 -6.65 -4.57 -3.93
C ASP A 22 -5.60 -5.69 -3.98
N LEU A 23 -5.80 -6.73 -3.17
CA LEU A 23 -5.05 -7.98 -3.27
C LEU A 23 -5.71 -8.86 -4.33
N TYR A 24 -5.03 -9.04 -5.47
CA TYR A 24 -5.60 -9.66 -6.66
C TYR A 24 -6.24 -11.02 -6.35
N LEU A 25 -7.56 -11.10 -6.56
CA LEU A 25 -8.40 -12.28 -6.31
C LEU A 25 -8.27 -12.86 -4.89
N GLY A 26 -7.83 -12.08 -3.91
CA GLY A 26 -7.66 -12.54 -2.53
C GLY A 26 -6.61 -13.65 -2.37
N GLY A 27 -5.62 -13.71 -3.27
CA GLY A 27 -4.63 -14.80 -3.27
C GLY A 27 -3.68 -14.74 -2.08
N SER A 28 -3.56 -15.83 -1.33
CA SER A 28 -2.67 -15.94 -0.15
C SER A 28 -1.23 -16.37 -0.47
N ALA A 29 -0.94 -16.72 -1.73
CA ALA A 29 0.39 -17.12 -2.15
C ALA A 29 1.39 -15.95 -2.11
N ALA A 30 2.66 -16.26 -1.89
CA ALA A 30 3.72 -15.27 -2.02
C ALA A 30 3.78 -14.73 -3.46
N GLY A 31 3.87 -13.42 -3.60
CA GLY A 31 3.93 -12.75 -4.89
C GLY A 31 2.57 -12.43 -5.50
N THR A 32 1.45 -12.62 -4.78
CA THR A 32 0.14 -12.15 -5.26
C THR A 32 0.21 -10.67 -5.58
N ALA A 33 -0.36 -10.27 -6.71
CA ALA A 33 -0.32 -8.88 -7.14
C ALA A 33 -1.12 -7.98 -6.19
N ILE A 34 -0.60 -6.78 -5.93
CA ILE A 34 -1.31 -5.70 -5.28
C ILE A 34 -1.46 -4.58 -6.30
N ASN A 35 -2.71 -4.20 -6.59
CA ASN A 35 -3.05 -3.31 -7.69
C ASN A 35 -4.12 -2.29 -7.24
N GLY A 36 -4.33 -1.26 -8.06
CA GLY A 36 -5.53 -0.43 -8.02
C GLY A 36 -6.73 -1.18 -8.60
N TRP A 37 -7.87 -1.05 -7.94
CA TRP A 37 -9.14 -1.59 -8.43
C TRP A 37 -10.30 -0.65 -8.06
N ALA A 38 -11.36 -0.65 -8.88
CA ALA A 38 -12.59 0.07 -8.58
C ALA A 38 -13.07 -0.27 -7.15
N THR A 39 -13.34 0.76 -6.35
CA THR A 39 -13.71 0.59 -4.94
C THR A 39 -15.14 0.09 -4.82
N GLY A 40 -15.33 -1.01 -4.09
CA GLY A 40 -16.65 -1.59 -3.82
C GLY A 40 -17.33 -1.06 -2.55
N TYR A 41 -16.57 -0.60 -1.55
CA TYR A 41 -17.06 -0.33 -0.19
C TYR A 41 -17.99 -1.42 0.35
N ASP A 42 -17.65 -2.68 0.07
CA ASP A 42 -18.40 -3.88 0.40
C ASP A 42 -17.57 -4.80 1.31
N ASN A 43 -18.07 -6.01 1.58
CA ASN A 43 -17.36 -7.01 2.39
C ASN A 43 -16.29 -7.78 1.61
N ASN A 44 -15.92 -7.33 0.41
CA ASN A 44 -14.85 -7.96 -0.35
C ASN A 44 -13.51 -7.76 0.35
N THR A 45 -13.03 -8.83 0.99
CA THR A 45 -11.82 -8.81 1.80
C THR A 45 -10.54 -8.51 1.01
N HIS A 46 -10.59 -8.50 -0.33
CA HIS A 46 -9.45 -8.12 -1.18
C HIS A 46 -9.04 -6.65 -0.99
N GLN A 47 -9.98 -5.78 -0.62
CA GLN A 47 -9.78 -4.33 -0.48
C GLN A 47 -9.75 -3.85 0.97
N ILE A 48 -9.82 -4.77 1.93
CA ILE A 48 -9.88 -4.48 3.36
C ILE A 48 -8.53 -4.79 3.99
N TRP A 49 -7.93 -3.79 4.62
CA TRP A 49 -6.56 -3.86 5.13
C TRP A 49 -6.49 -3.48 6.61
N LEU A 50 -5.91 -4.34 7.43
CA LEU A 50 -5.50 -4.03 8.79
C LEU A 50 -4.17 -3.28 8.75
N ILE A 51 -4.16 -2.04 9.24
CA ILE A 51 -2.94 -1.30 9.57
C ILE A 51 -2.63 -1.59 11.04
N ALA A 52 -1.57 -2.34 11.30
CA ALA A 52 -1.15 -2.74 12.64
C ALA A 52 0.12 -2.00 13.07
N ASP A 53 0.20 -1.57 14.33
CA ASP A 53 1.44 -1.01 14.89
C ASP A 53 2.54 -2.07 14.90
N ALA A 54 3.72 -1.67 14.43
CA ALA A 54 4.92 -2.50 14.37
C ALA A 54 6.05 -1.95 15.25
N GLY A 55 5.75 -0.93 16.06
CA GLY A 55 6.68 -0.24 16.95
C GLY A 55 7.54 0.80 16.22
N ARG A 56 8.09 1.75 16.98
CA ARG A 56 8.98 2.82 16.47
C ARG A 56 8.35 3.66 15.34
N GLY A 57 7.03 3.85 15.40
CA GLY A 57 6.26 4.59 14.39
C GLY A 57 6.06 3.87 13.06
N GLN A 58 6.42 2.58 12.99
CA GLN A 58 6.24 1.74 11.80
C GLN A 58 4.92 0.99 11.88
N VAL A 59 4.37 0.66 10.72
CA VAL A 59 3.17 -0.16 10.58
C VAL A 59 3.39 -1.34 9.66
N LEU A 60 2.58 -2.37 9.86
CA LEU A 60 2.33 -3.43 8.90
C LEU A 60 0.98 -3.15 8.24
N ILE A 61 0.83 -3.53 6.98
CA ILE A 61 -0.44 -3.42 6.24
C ILE A 61 -0.81 -4.83 5.79
N LEU A 62 -1.80 -5.43 6.45
CA LEU A 62 -2.20 -6.82 6.25
C LEU A 62 -3.55 -6.89 5.55
N ASN A 63 -3.66 -7.72 4.53
CA ASN A 63 -4.96 -8.00 3.93
C ASN A 63 -5.83 -8.76 4.95
N GLN A 64 -7.07 -8.31 5.17
CA GLN A 64 -7.94 -8.86 6.21
C GLN A 64 -8.37 -10.31 5.92
N GLY A 65 -8.53 -10.69 4.65
CA GLY A 65 -8.93 -12.05 4.26
C GLY A 65 -7.80 -13.08 4.33
N THR A 66 -6.56 -12.68 4.01
CA THR A 66 -5.43 -13.62 3.86
C THR A 66 -4.36 -13.50 4.94
N GLY A 67 -4.30 -12.36 5.65
CA GLY A 67 -3.20 -12.04 6.57
C GLY A 67 -1.86 -11.75 5.88
N THR A 68 -1.81 -11.72 4.54
CA THR A 68 -0.59 -11.37 3.80
C THR A 68 -0.29 -9.87 3.89
N PHE A 69 0.99 -9.51 3.81
CA PHE A 69 1.47 -8.14 3.94
C PHE A 69 1.60 -7.45 2.58
N ILE A 70 1.30 -6.15 2.53
CA ILE A 70 1.83 -5.26 1.49
C ILE A 70 3.35 -5.20 1.64
N THR A 71 4.07 -5.77 0.67
CA THR A 71 5.52 -5.96 0.74
C THR A 71 6.21 -5.25 -0.41
N ALA A 72 7.17 -4.38 -0.10
CA ALA A 72 8.05 -3.76 -1.09
C ALA A 72 8.90 -4.83 -1.82
N PRO A 73 9.16 -4.69 -3.13
CA PRO A 73 10.03 -5.60 -3.86
C PRO A 73 11.47 -5.55 -3.32
N GLN A 74 12.25 -6.59 -3.55
CA GLN A 74 13.66 -6.62 -3.18
C GLN A 74 14.55 -6.04 -4.29
N ASN A 75 15.79 -5.71 -3.94
CA ASN A 75 16.84 -5.28 -4.86
C ASN A 75 16.57 -3.96 -5.61
N LEU A 76 15.79 -3.05 -5.04
CA LEU A 76 15.68 -1.69 -5.57
C LEU A 76 16.90 -0.84 -5.18
N GLN A 77 17.22 0.14 -6.01
CA GLN A 77 18.15 1.21 -5.67
C GLN A 77 17.47 2.25 -4.79
N GLN A 78 18.20 2.78 -3.80
CA GLN A 78 17.65 3.81 -2.91
C GLN A 78 17.29 5.08 -3.70
N ASN A 79 18.24 5.69 -4.40
CA ASN A 79 18.06 7.04 -4.95
C ASN A 79 17.78 7.08 -6.47
N ALA A 80 17.23 5.99 -7.01
CA ALA A 80 16.90 5.89 -8.42
C ALA A 80 15.63 5.07 -8.62
N ASP A 81 14.87 5.44 -9.64
CA ASP A 81 13.67 4.72 -10.04
C ASP A 81 14.03 3.46 -10.85
N PRO A 82 13.38 2.31 -10.58
CA PRO A 82 13.72 1.07 -11.26
C PRO A 82 13.42 1.11 -12.77
N THR A 83 14.33 0.55 -13.55
CA THR A 83 14.15 0.31 -14.99
C THR A 83 14.42 -1.16 -15.30
N PRO A 84 13.45 -1.93 -15.82
CA PRO A 84 12.07 -1.55 -16.10
C PRO A 84 11.26 -1.27 -14.81
N ASN A 85 10.20 -0.47 -14.93
CA ASN A 85 9.36 -0.08 -13.79
C ASN A 85 8.72 -1.27 -13.06
N THR A 86 8.48 -2.38 -13.76
CA THR A 86 7.87 -3.60 -13.19
C THR A 86 8.65 -4.20 -12.03
N LEU A 87 9.96 -3.93 -11.93
CA LEU A 87 10.79 -4.30 -10.78
C LEU A 87 10.30 -3.65 -9.48
N ALA A 88 9.59 -2.52 -9.57
CA ALA A 88 9.04 -1.77 -8.43
C ALA A 88 7.74 -2.36 -7.87
N SER A 89 7.19 -3.44 -8.46
CA SER A 89 5.91 -4.03 -8.06
C SER A 89 5.86 -4.44 -6.59
N VAL A 90 4.95 -3.83 -5.85
CA VAL A 90 4.58 -4.24 -4.49
C VAL A 90 3.69 -5.48 -4.57
N LYS A 91 3.86 -6.42 -3.65
CA LYS A 91 3.18 -7.72 -3.66
C LYS A 91 2.63 -8.11 -2.30
N GLY A 92 1.58 -8.92 -2.31
CA GLY A 92 1.08 -9.66 -1.15
C GLY A 92 2.02 -10.81 -0.85
N ASN A 93 2.55 -10.86 0.36
CA ASN A 93 3.39 -11.98 0.80
C ASN A 93 3.04 -12.40 2.23
N PRO A 94 3.01 -13.70 2.56
CA PRO A 94 3.11 -14.14 3.95
C PRO A 94 4.52 -13.85 4.50
N GLY A 95 4.71 -14.03 5.80
CA GLY A 95 6.04 -14.02 6.41
C GLY A 95 6.10 -13.32 7.76
N ALA A 96 7.31 -12.97 8.17
CA ALA A 96 7.57 -12.44 9.50
C ALA A 96 7.36 -10.92 9.59
N PRO A 97 6.76 -10.40 10.68
CA PRO A 97 6.47 -8.98 10.84
C PRO A 97 7.72 -8.12 11.10
N ASN A 98 8.90 -8.70 11.37
CA ASN A 98 10.16 -7.98 11.56
C ASN A 98 10.92 -7.71 10.25
N ASP A 99 10.45 -8.24 9.13
CA ASP A 99 11.02 -7.99 7.80
C ASP A 99 10.84 -6.52 7.38
N PRO A 100 11.92 -5.76 7.10
CA PRO A 100 11.84 -4.34 6.75
C PRO A 100 11.08 -4.09 5.44
N TYR A 101 11.00 -5.06 4.52
CA TYR A 101 10.25 -4.92 3.27
C TYR A 101 8.73 -4.92 3.49
N LYS A 102 8.25 -5.40 4.64
CA LYS A 102 6.83 -5.44 5.02
C LYS A 102 6.41 -4.24 5.89
N ARG A 103 7.38 -3.40 6.27
CA ARG A 103 7.20 -2.30 7.21
C ARG A 103 7.15 -0.97 6.48
N TRP A 104 6.20 -0.15 6.89
CA TRP A 104 5.94 1.15 6.31
C TRP A 104 5.89 2.21 7.40
N LEU A 105 6.26 3.44 7.07
CA LEU A 105 5.98 4.62 7.88
C LEU A 105 4.75 5.32 7.31
N VAL A 106 3.80 5.68 8.17
CA VAL A 106 2.67 6.52 7.77
C VAL A 106 3.10 7.98 7.82
N GLN A 107 3.00 8.68 6.70
CA GLN A 107 3.37 10.09 6.58
C GLN A 107 2.14 10.94 6.30
N PRO A 108 1.61 11.66 7.31
CA PRO A 108 0.48 12.57 7.13
C PRO A 108 0.79 13.67 6.12
N GLN A 109 -0.21 14.03 5.32
CA GLN A 109 -0.18 15.13 4.36
C GLN A 109 -1.09 16.27 4.84
N SER A 110 -0.89 17.48 4.30
CA SER A 110 -1.65 18.68 4.68
C SER A 110 -3.15 18.58 4.38
N ASN A 111 -3.53 17.85 3.33
CA ASN A 111 -4.92 17.58 2.94
C ASN A 111 -5.61 16.50 3.81
N GLY A 112 -4.88 15.87 4.73
CA GLY A 112 -5.37 14.80 5.60
C GLY A 112 -5.13 13.39 5.08
N ASN A 113 -4.75 13.20 3.81
CA ASN A 113 -4.32 11.90 3.29
C ASN A 113 -2.95 11.52 3.86
N ILE A 114 -2.48 10.33 3.51
CA ILE A 114 -1.16 9.82 3.92
C ILE A 114 -0.33 9.37 2.72
N ALA A 115 0.99 9.30 2.90
CA ALA A 115 1.86 8.45 2.09
C ALA A 115 2.37 7.29 2.96
N PHE A 116 2.50 6.10 2.36
CA PHE A 116 3.18 4.97 3.01
C PHE A 116 4.62 4.92 2.52
N ARG A 117 5.57 5.30 3.37
CA ARG A 117 7.01 5.25 3.03
C ARG A 117 7.61 3.91 3.42
N SER A 118 8.37 3.30 2.52
CA SER A 118 9.03 2.03 2.80
C SER A 118 10.10 2.18 3.88
N VAL A 119 10.16 1.23 4.83
CA VAL A 119 11.27 1.13 5.78
C VAL A 119 12.52 0.57 5.10
N ALA A 120 12.37 -0.40 4.19
CA ALA A 120 13.49 -0.95 3.41
C ALA A 120 14.10 0.07 2.43
N TYR A 121 13.27 0.96 1.87
CA TYR A 121 13.71 2.02 0.94
C TYR A 121 13.15 3.39 1.34
N PRO A 122 13.80 4.10 2.28
CA PRO A 122 13.32 5.40 2.78
C PRO A 122 13.05 6.52 1.77
N SER A 123 13.51 6.42 0.52
CA SER A 123 13.22 7.36 -0.57
C SER A 123 11.95 6.99 -1.36
N LYS A 124 11.34 5.84 -1.07
CA LYS A 124 10.25 5.27 -1.84
C LYS A 124 8.95 5.18 -1.06
N VAL A 125 7.84 5.39 -1.75
CA VAL A 125 6.48 5.35 -1.23
C VAL A 125 5.59 4.43 -2.07
N LEU A 126 4.46 4.03 -1.49
CA LEU A 126 3.40 3.31 -2.22
C LEU A 126 2.82 4.23 -3.31
N ASP A 127 2.86 3.77 -4.56
CA ASP A 127 2.57 4.56 -5.75
C ASP A 127 1.65 3.79 -6.70
N LEU A 128 0.51 4.36 -7.08
CA LEU A 128 -0.34 3.80 -8.15
C LEU A 128 0.22 4.19 -9.52
N ASP A 129 0.65 3.20 -10.31
CA ASP A 129 1.38 3.43 -11.56
C ASP A 129 0.64 4.41 -12.49
N ASN A 130 1.29 5.53 -12.78
CA ASN A 130 0.81 6.59 -13.68
C ASN A 130 -0.61 7.10 -13.40
N SER A 131 -1.10 7.03 -12.15
CA SER A 131 -2.50 7.33 -11.82
C SER A 131 -3.52 6.52 -12.66
N GLY A 132 -3.18 5.29 -13.03
CA GLY A 132 -4.05 4.45 -13.84
C GLY A 132 -5.36 4.11 -13.13
N GLN A 133 -6.49 4.27 -13.83
CA GLN A 133 -7.83 4.00 -13.29
C GLN A 133 -8.34 2.59 -13.61
N ALA A 134 -7.61 1.84 -14.45
CA ALA A 134 -8.02 0.51 -14.86
C ALA A 134 -7.86 -0.48 -13.70
N ASN A 135 -8.80 -1.42 -13.58
CA ASN A 135 -8.65 -2.54 -12.66
C ASN A 135 -7.37 -3.31 -13.00
N GLY A 136 -6.53 -3.54 -11.99
CA GLY A 136 -5.25 -4.18 -12.18
C GLY A 136 -4.08 -3.23 -12.47
N THR A 137 -4.28 -1.90 -12.43
CA THR A 137 -3.15 -0.94 -12.47
C THR A 137 -2.17 -1.28 -11.35
N PRO A 138 -0.88 -1.53 -11.64
CA PRO A 138 0.08 -1.93 -10.62
C PRO A 138 0.28 -0.88 -9.53
N ILE A 139 0.57 -1.33 -8.32
CA ILE A 139 1.08 -0.48 -7.25
C ILE A 139 2.58 -0.76 -7.06
N PHE A 140 3.37 0.30 -7.04
CA PHE A 140 4.82 0.28 -6.96
C PHE A 140 5.34 0.82 -5.63
N ALA A 141 6.59 0.47 -5.33
CA ALA A 141 7.46 1.22 -4.43
C ALA A 141 8.31 2.17 -5.30
N TRP A 142 7.92 3.44 -5.37
CA TRP A 142 8.47 4.42 -6.31
C TRP A 142 9.04 5.64 -5.60
N GLY A 143 9.97 6.37 -6.24
CA GLY A 143 10.54 7.60 -5.67
C GLY A 143 9.46 8.60 -5.30
N ASP A 144 9.48 9.10 -4.05
CA ASP A 144 8.47 10.07 -3.57
C ASP A 144 8.63 11.41 -4.29
N HIS A 145 7.70 11.69 -5.20
CA HIS A 145 7.60 12.91 -5.99
C HIS A 145 6.35 13.72 -5.61
N GLN A 146 5.72 13.37 -4.49
CA GLN A 146 4.56 14.06 -3.93
C GLN A 146 3.32 14.14 -4.83
N GLY A 147 3.22 13.25 -5.82
CA GLY A 147 2.06 13.17 -6.70
C GLY A 147 0.84 12.57 -5.99
N SER A 148 -0.37 12.90 -6.47
CA SER A 148 -1.62 12.36 -5.91
C SER A 148 -1.73 10.84 -6.05
N ASN A 149 -1.06 10.21 -7.03
CA ASN A 149 -0.92 8.76 -7.14
C ASN A 149 -0.16 8.11 -5.98
N GLN A 150 0.57 8.90 -5.19
CA GLN A 150 1.34 8.44 -4.03
C GLN A 150 0.63 8.74 -2.71
N ARG A 151 -0.57 9.31 -2.76
CA ARG A 151 -1.35 9.74 -1.60
C ARG A 151 -2.60 8.90 -1.45
N TRP A 152 -2.91 8.56 -0.21
CA TRP A 152 -3.91 7.56 0.11
C TRP A 152 -4.84 8.09 1.20
N LYS A 153 -6.14 8.09 0.89
CA LYS A 153 -7.21 8.32 1.84
C LYS A 153 -7.50 7.00 2.56
N LEU A 154 -7.54 7.03 3.89
CA LEU A 154 -7.97 5.90 4.69
C LEU A 154 -9.44 6.05 5.07
N VAL A 155 -10.24 5.03 4.72
CA VAL A 155 -11.66 4.96 5.09
C VAL A 155 -11.84 3.83 6.09
N PRO A 156 -12.20 4.11 7.35
CA PRO A 156 -12.38 3.07 8.37
C PRO A 156 -13.40 2.01 7.93
N TYR A 157 -13.11 0.74 8.23
CA TYR A 157 -14.01 -0.40 8.06
C TYR A 157 -14.36 -0.99 9.42
N PHE A 158 -15.66 -1.20 9.68
CA PHE A 158 -16.16 -1.64 10.99
C PHE A 158 -16.84 -3.02 11.00
N GLY A 159 -16.99 -3.67 9.85
CA GLY A 159 -17.72 -4.94 9.72
C GLY A 159 -19.19 -4.76 9.35
#